data_AF-A0A1M7BTH2-F1
#
_entry.id   AF-A0A1M7BTH2-F1
#
_cell.length_a   1.000
_cell.length_b   1.000
_cell.length_c   1.000
_cell.angle_alpha   90.00
_cell.angle_beta   90.00
_cell.angle_gamma   90.00
#
_symmetry.space_group_name_H-M   'P 1'
#
loop_
_entity.id
_entity.type
_entity.pdbx_description
1 polymer ?
#
loop_
_entity_poly.entity_id
_entity_poly.type
_entity_poly.pdbx_seq_one_letter_code
_entity_poly.pdbx_strand_id
1 'polypeptide(L)' 'MLVNIILIILMIEGIFLFFYALQKQSQLFFFLGLTSIFIPIVYFISGFTFMPLIPVMALIVTYMAKRKIPLV' A
#
# COMPACT_ATOMS: atom_id res chain seq x y z
N MET A 1 11.77 14.23 -13.41
CA MET A 1 12.44 14.48 -12.11
C MET A 1 11.44 14.64 -10.97
N LEU A 2 10.49 15.58 -11.06
CA LEU A 2 9.46 15.80 -10.03
C LEU A 2 8.62 14.54 -9.70
N VAL A 3 8.13 13.83 -10.73
CA VAL A 3 7.33 12.60 -10.54
C VAL A 3 8.10 11.55 -9.75
N ASN A 4 9.38 11.33 -10.06
CA ASN A 4 10.21 10.36 -9.34
C ASN A 4 10.36 10.73 -7.87
N ILE A 5 10.50 12.02 -7.54
CA ILE A 5 10.58 12.50 -6.16
C ILE A 5 9.25 12.23 -5.44
N ILE A 6 8.12 12.52 -6.07
CA ILE A 6 6.78 12.24 -5.51
C ILE A 6 6.62 10.74 -5.24
N LEU A 7 7.03 9.88 -6.17
CA LEU A 7 6.94 8.43 -6.01
C LEU A 7 7.83 7.90 -4.89
N ILE A 8 9.01 8.48 -4.68
CA ILE A 8 9.89 8.15 -3.55
C ILE A 8 9.24 8.56 -2.22
N ILE A 9 8.68 9.78 -2.15
CA ILE A 9 7.97 10.25 -0.95
C ILE A 9 6.78 9.34 -0.63
N LEU A 10 5.99 9.00 -1.66
CA LEU A 10 4.85 8.11 -1.55
C LEU A 10 5.27 6.73 -1.03
N MET A 11 6.37 6.18 -1.55
CA MET A 11 6.90 4.90 -1.09
C MET A 11 7.34 4.94 0.38
N ILE A 12 7.99 6.03 0.82
CA ILE A 12 8.36 6.23 2.22
C ILE A 12 7.10 6.33 3.10
N GLU A 13 6.15 7.17 2.73
CA GLU A 13 4.87 7.32 3.44
C GLU A 13 4.12 5.98 3.53
N GLY A 14 4.09 5.21 2.45
CA GLY A 14 3.48 3.90 2.40
C GLY A 14 4.08 2.92 3.39
N ILE A 15 5.41 2.93 3.57
CA ILE A 15 6.10 2.13 4.58
C ILE A 15 5.70 2.55 5.99
N PHE A 16 5.71 3.86 6.28
CA PHE A 16 5.29 4.38 7.60
C PHE A 16 3.84 4.01 7.91
N LEU A 17 2.93 4.21 6.96
CA LEU A 17 1.51 3.86 7.10
C LEU A 17 1.31 2.37 7.31
N PHE A 18 2.09 1.52 6.62
CA PHE A 18 2.02 0.07 6.77
C PHE A 18 2.42 -0.39 8.18
N PHE A 19 3.54 0.12 8.72
CA PHE A 19 3.95 -0.19 10.09
C PHE A 19 2.96 0.34 11.13
N TYR A 20 2.47 1.57 10.94
CA TYR A 20 1.45 2.16 11.80
C TYR A 20 0.15 1.34 11.77
N ALA A 21 -0.23 0.84 10.61
CA ALA A 21 -1.40 -0.02 10.43
C ALA A 21 -1.26 -1.37 11.15
N LEU A 22 -0.07 -1.98 11.10
CA LEU A 22 0.23 -3.19 11.86
C LEU A 22 0.12 -2.95 13.37
N GLN A 23 0.69 -1.83 13.85
CA GLN A 23 0.64 -1.48 15.28
C GLN A 23 -0.78 -1.20 15.77
N LYS A 24 -1.59 -0.48 14.98
CA LYS A 24 -2.96 -0.10 15.35
C LYS A 24 -4.02 -1.10 14.89
N GLN A 25 -3.63 -2.18 14.23
CA GLN A 25 -4.51 -3.14 13.55
C GLN A 25 -5.57 -2.44 12.67
N SER A 26 -5.22 -1.28 12.10
CA SER A 26 -6.16 -0.45 11.36
C SER A 26 -6.20 -0.87 9.90
N GLN A 27 -7.37 -1.36 9.49
CA GLN A 27 -7.63 -1.78 8.11
C GLN A 27 -7.39 -0.64 7.10
N LEU A 28 -7.74 0.59 7.49
CA LEU A 28 -7.67 1.75 6.60
C LEU A 28 -6.21 2.16 6.37
N PHE A 29 -5.40 2.22 7.42
CA PHE A 29 -3.98 2.52 7.27
C PHE A 29 -3.22 1.42 6.53
N PHE A 30 -3.67 0.15 6.66
CA PHE A 30 -3.05 -0.97 5.95
C PHE A 30 -3.33 -0.87 4.45
N PHE A 31 -4.57 -0.57 4.09
CA PHE A 31 -4.98 -0.31 2.71
C PHE A 31 -4.21 0.87 2.11
N LEU A 32 -4.18 2.01 2.80
CA LEU A 32 -3.45 3.19 2.33
C LEU A 32 -1.95 2.90 2.17
N GLY A 33 -1.32 2.26 3.15
CA GLY A 33 0.09 1.88 3.08
C GLY A 33 0.39 0.99 1.87
N LEU A 34 -0.42 -0.05 1.64
CA LEU A 34 -0.26 -0.93 0.48
C LEU A 34 -0.46 -0.20 -0.85
N THR A 35 -1.52 0.61 -0.99
CA THR A 35 -1.75 1.37 -2.22
C THR A 35 -0.59 2.33 -2.51
N SER A 36 -0.10 3.01 -1.47
CA SER A 36 1.01 3.95 -1.53
C SER A 36 2.34 3.28 -1.91
N ILE A 37 2.55 2.01 -1.53
CA ILE A 37 3.72 1.21 -1.95
C ILE A 37 3.54 0.67 -3.39
N PHE A 38 2.36 0.19 -3.75
CA PHE A 38 2.12 -0.44 -5.06
C PHE A 38 2.10 0.56 -6.22
N ILE A 39 1.63 1.80 -6.01
CA ILE A 39 1.59 2.83 -7.06
C ILE A 39 3.00 3.10 -7.64
N PRO A 40 4.04 3.38 -6.82
CA PRO A 40 5.42 3.49 -7.29
C PRO A 40 5.93 2.23 -8.00
N ILE A 41 5.67 1.04 -7.44
CA ILE A 41 6.13 -0.23 -8.03
C ILE A 41 5.55 -0.40 -9.44
N VAL A 42 4.25 -0.22 -9.59
CA VAL A 42 3.54 -0.34 -10.88
C VAL A 42 4.03 0.72 -11.87
N TYR A 43 4.31 1.93 -11.40
CA TYR A 43 4.90 2.99 -12.22
C TYR A 43 6.30 2.59 -12.74
N PHE A 44 7.18 2.07 -11.88
CA PHE A 44 8.55 1.70 -12.27
C PHE A 44 8.62 0.54 -13.27
N ILE A 45 7.67 -0.39 -13.24
CA ILE A 45 7.59 -1.50 -14.21
C ILE A 45 6.83 -1.11 -15.49
N SER A 46 6.48 0.16 -15.68
CA SER A 46 5.63 0.64 -16.79
C SER A 46 4.26 -0.05 -16.86
N GLY A 47 3.74 -0.51 -15.72
CA GLY A 47 2.50 -1.27 -15.60
C GLY A 47 1.24 -0.42 -15.46
N PHE A 48 1.20 0.77 -16.05
CA PHE A 48 0.09 1.74 -15.88
C PHE A 48 -1.31 1.16 -16.14
N THR A 49 -1.40 0.20 -17.05
CA THR A 49 -2.64 -0.56 -17.35
C THR A 49 -3.23 -1.26 -16.12
N PHE A 50 -2.40 -1.59 -15.12
CA PHE A 50 -2.79 -2.26 -13.90
C PHE A 50 -3.02 -1.31 -12.71
N MET A 51 -2.82 0.01 -12.87
CA MET A 51 -3.09 0.98 -11.79
C MET A 51 -4.50 0.89 -11.19
N PRO A 52 -5.58 0.70 -11.99
CA PRO A 52 -6.92 0.55 -11.44
C PRO A 52 -7.11 -0.70 -10.56
N LEU A 53 -6.22 -1.70 -10.67
CA LEU A 53 -6.27 -2.91 -9.87
C LEU A 53 -5.55 -2.77 -8.52
N ILE A 54 -4.74 -1.73 -8.32
CA ILE A 54 -3.99 -1.52 -7.08
C ILE A 54 -4.92 -1.45 -5.85
N PRO A 55 -6.04 -0.69 -5.88
CA PRO A 55 -6.99 -0.69 -4.76
C PRO A 55 -7.59 -2.07 -4.50
N VAL A 56 -7.92 -2.81 -5.56
CA VAL A 56 -8.50 -4.16 -5.44
C VAL A 56 -7.50 -5.11 -4.78
N MET A 57 -6.24 -5.10 -5.22
CA MET A 57 -5.17 -5.91 -4.64
C MET A 57 -4.88 -5.50 -3.19
N ALA A 58 -4.84 -4.20 -2.90
CA ALA A 58 -4.65 -3.70 -1.55
C ALA A 58 -5.79 -4.15 -0.61
N LEU A 59 -7.05 -4.12 -1.07
CA LEU A 59 -8.19 -4.63 -0.30
C LEU A 59 -8.08 -6.14 -0.04
N ILE A 60 -7.71 -6.94 -1.04
CA ILE A 60 -7.53 -8.39 -0.91
C ILE A 60 -6.45 -8.69 0.15
N VAL A 61 -5.28 -8.06 0.04
CA VAL A 61 -4.17 -8.26 0.99
C VAL A 61 -4.55 -7.77 2.39
N THR A 62 -5.26 -6.65 2.49
CA THR A 62 -5.77 -6.11 3.76
C THR A 62 -6.75 -7.08 4.42
N TYR A 63 -7.67 -7.66 3.66
CA TYR A 63 -8.62 -8.65 4.16
C TYR A 63 -7.93 -9.94 4.62
N MET A 64 -6.93 -10.40 3.86
CA MET A 64 -6.12 -11.57 4.23
C MET A 64 -5.29 -11.33 5.50
N ALA A 65 -4.67 -10.15 5.63
CA ALA A 65 -3.92 -9.78 6.82
C ALA A 65 -4.81 -9.80 8.06
N LYS A 66 -6.04 -9.27 7.96
CA LYS A 66 -7.02 -9.28 9.05
C LYS A 66 -7.44 -10.69 9.48
N ARG A 67 -7.51 -11.65 8.55
CA ARG A 67 -7.84 -13.06 8.90
C ARG A 67 -6.71 -13.79 9.65
N LYS A 68 -5.47 -13.34 9.52
CA LYS A 68 -4.29 -14.00 10.13
C LYS A 68 -3.78 -13.34 11.41
N ILE A 69 -4.28 -12.15 11.75
CA ILE A 69 -3.98 -11.50 13.03
C ILE A 69 -5.04 -11.97 14.02
N PRO A 70 -4.78 -12.99 14.88
CA PRO A 70 -5.65 -13.22 16.01
C PRO A 70 -5.62 -11.94 16.86
N LEU A 71 -6.80 -11.36 17.07
CA LEU A 71 -7.04 -10.43 18.16
C LEU A 71 -6.79 -11.22 19.46
N VAL A 72 -5.53 -11.26 19.90
CA VAL A 72 -5.14 -11.72 21.23
C VAL A 72 -5.17 -10.52 22.15
#